data_AF-A0A973GY54-F1
#
_entry.id   AF-A0A973GY54-F1
#
_cell.length_a   1.000
_cell.length_b   1.000
_cell.length_c   1.000
_cell.angle_alpha   90.00
_cell.angle_beta   90.00
_cell.angle_gamma   90.00
#
_symmetry.space_group_name_H-M   'P 1'
#
loop_
_entity.id
_entity.type
_entity.pdbx_description
1 polymer ?
#
loop_
_entity_poly.entity_id
_entity_poly.type
_entity_poly.pdbx_seq_one_letter_code
_entity_poly.pdbx_strand_id
1 'polypeptide(L)'
;EFYTKGAAYAPAFGMIGTLIGLVNMLKQMSDPNSIGPAMAVALLTTLYGSMLANIFFLPIANKLKIRHEEEMVCKLIVAEGVKAIQSGENPRFIEEKLLLIVESKKRDTKGNEAKADKKAKNLQTQKADA
;
A
#
# COMPACT_ATOMS: atom_id res chain seq x y z
N GLU A 1 6.58 5.37 -1.08
CA GLU A 1 6.28 6.49 -2.01
C GLU A 1 6.15 6.03 -3.46
N PHE A 2 7.23 5.68 -4.17
CA PHE A 2 7.17 5.38 -5.62
C PHE A 2 6.15 4.28 -5.99
N TYR A 3 6.18 3.13 -5.30
CA TYR A 3 5.25 2.02 -5.54
C TYR A 3 3.80 2.34 -5.14
N THR A 4 3.60 3.15 -4.10
CA THR A 4 2.26 3.59 -3.68
C THR A 4 1.65 4.53 -4.70
N LYS A 5 2.45 5.44 -5.27
CA LYS A 5 2.04 6.34 -6.36
C LYS A 5 1.79 5.55 -7.65
N GLY A 6 2.66 4.59 -7.98
CA GLY A 6 2.45 3.67 -9.11
C GLY A 6 1.15 2.87 -9.00
N ALA A 7 0.81 2.37 -7.80
CA ALA A 7 -0.47 1.71 -7.54
C ALA A 7 -1.67 2.65 -7.77
N ALA A 8 -1.55 3.92 -7.39
CA ALA A 8 -2.61 4.91 -7.58
C ALA A 8 -2.79 5.33 -9.06
N TYR A 9 -1.71 5.36 -9.84
CA TYR A 9 -1.77 5.71 -11.26
C TYR A 9 -2.18 4.55 -12.16
N ALA A 10 -1.92 3.29 -11.78
CA ALA A 10 -2.26 2.12 -12.58
C ALA A 10 -3.75 2.02 -13.00
N PRO A 11 -4.75 2.28 -12.13
CA PRO A 11 -6.16 2.34 -12.53
C PRO A 11 -6.50 3.56 -13.40
N ALA A 12 -5.78 4.68 -13.23
CA ALA A 12 -5.97 5.86 -14.06
C ALA A 12 -5.56 5.60 -15.52
N PHE A 13 -4.47 4.84 -15.75
CA PHE A 13 -4.12 4.36 -17.08
C PHE A 13 -5.17 3.39 -17.66
N GLY A 14 -5.82 2.58 -16.81
CA GLY A 14 -6.97 1.74 -17.20
C GLY A 14 -8.15 2.57 -17.73
N MET A 15 -8.49 3.67 -17.05
CA MET A 15 -9.54 4.60 -17.49
C MET A 15 -9.19 5.35 -18.78
N ILE A 16 -7.90 5.65 -19.04
CA ILE A 16 -7.48 6.21 -20.33
C ILE A 16 -7.74 5.20 -21.46
N GLY A 17 -7.50 3.91 -21.20
CA GLY A 17 -7.78 2.83 -22.17
C GLY A 17 -9.26 2.70 -22.54
N THR A 18 -10.18 2.94 -21.60
CA THR A 18 -11.62 2.92 -21.90
C THR A 18 -12.03 4.09 -22.80
N LEU A 19 -11.42 5.26 -22.61
CA LEU A 19 -11.64 6.41 -23.50
C LEU A 19 -11.14 6.12 -24.91
N ILE A 20 -9.97 5.49 -25.07
CA ILE A 20 -9.45 5.08 -26.39
C ILE A 20 -10.38 4.05 -27.06
N GLY A 21 -10.88 3.07 -26.29
CA GLY A 21 -11.84 2.08 -26.78
C GLY A 21 -13.16 2.70 -27.23
N LEU A 22 -13.69 3.68 -26.48
CA LEU A 22 -14.89 4.44 -26.84
C LEU A 22 -14.68 5.27 -28.10
N VAL A 23 -13.52 5.92 -28.27
CA VAL A 23 -13.19 6.67 -29.50
C VAL A 23 -13.17 5.74 -30.72
N ASN A 24 -12.56 4.56 -30.59
CA ASN A 24 -12.56 3.57 -31.67
C ASN A 24 -13.96 3.02 -31.98
N MET A 25 -14.78 2.82 -30.96
CA MET A 25 -16.17 2.39 -31.11
C MET A 25 -17.01 3.41 -31.89
N LEU A 26 -16.87 4.71 -31.57
CA LEU A 26 -17.57 5.78 -32.27
C LEU A 26 -17.10 5.93 -33.73
N LYS A 27 -15.83 5.64 -34.01
CA LYS A 27 -15.26 5.69 -35.36
C LYS A 27 -15.81 4.58 -36.29
N GLN A 28 -16.26 3.47 -35.71
CA GLN A 28 -16.65 2.26 -36.45
C GLN A 28 -18.15 1.92 -36.30
N MET A 29 -18.95 2.91 -35.91
CA MET A 29 -20.39 2.74 -35.66
C MET A 29 -21.18 2.22 -36.87
N SER A 30 -20.63 2.35 -38.08
CA SER A 30 -21.26 1.90 -39.33
C SER A 30 -21.28 0.37 -39.51
N ASP A 31 -20.43 -0.39 -38.80
CA ASP A 31 -20.40 -1.86 -38.86
C ASP A 31 -20.49 -2.47 -37.44
N PRO A 32 -21.64 -3.03 -37.05
CA PRO A 32 -21.85 -3.65 -35.75
C PRO A 32 -20.86 -4.76 -35.39
N ASN A 33 -20.28 -5.46 -36.39
CA ASN A 33 -19.32 -6.54 -36.16
C ASN A 33 -18.00 -6.04 -35.54
N SER A 34 -17.66 -4.77 -35.78
CA SER A 34 -16.42 -4.14 -35.31
C SER A 34 -16.52 -3.54 -33.90
N ILE A 35 -17.73 -3.45 -33.33
CA ILE A 35 -17.99 -2.91 -31.99
C ILE A 35 -17.51 -3.87 -30.89
N GLY A 36 -17.71 -5.17 -31.07
CA GLY A 36 -17.32 -6.21 -30.10
C GLY A 36 -15.82 -6.18 -29.76
N PRO A 37 -14.92 -6.19 -30.77
CA PRO A 37 -13.48 -6.08 -30.54
C PRO A 37 -13.06 -4.77 -29.83
N ALA A 38 -13.62 -3.62 -30.21
CA ALA A 38 -13.30 -2.33 -29.58
C ALA A 38 -13.72 -2.29 -28.11
N MET A 39 -14.89 -2.86 -27.79
CA MET A 39 -15.38 -2.97 -26.42
C MET A 39 -14.56 -3.96 -25.57
N ALA A 40 -14.13 -5.09 -26.15
CA ALA A 40 -13.31 -6.07 -25.46
C ALA A 40 -11.96 -5.47 -25.01
N VAL A 41 -11.31 -4.68 -25.87
CA VAL A 41 -10.04 -4.00 -25.53
C VAL A 41 -10.24 -2.99 -24.39
N ALA A 42 -11.35 -2.24 -24.39
CA ALA A 42 -11.67 -1.29 -23.31
C ALA A 42 -11.81 -1.98 -21.94
N LEU A 43 -12.55 -3.10 -21.90
CA LEU A 43 -12.78 -3.86 -20.66
C LEU A 43 -11.51 -4.57 -20.18
N LEU A 44 -10.74 -5.19 -21.08
CA LEU A 44 -9.47 -5.83 -20.74
C LEU A 44 -8.46 -4.83 -20.19
N THR A 45 -8.40 -3.62 -20.75
CA THR A 45 -7.47 -2.59 -20.26
C THR A 45 -7.82 -2.15 -18.83
N THR A 46 -9.11 -2.09 -18.50
CA THR A 46 -9.59 -1.80 -17.13
C THR A 46 -9.27 -2.92 -16.15
N LEU A 47 -9.44 -4.18 -16.60
CA LEU A 47 -9.06 -5.35 -15.83
C LEU A 47 -7.55 -5.37 -15.55
N TYR A 48 -6.72 -5.16 -16.57
CA TYR A 48 -5.26 -5.16 -16.41
C TYR A 48 -4.75 -4.03 -15.52
N GLY A 49 -5.29 -2.81 -15.66
CA GLY A 49 -4.91 -1.68 -14.81
C GLY A 49 -5.24 -1.90 -13.32
N SER A 50 -6.45 -2.39 -13.03
CA SER A 50 -6.88 -2.68 -11.66
C SER A 50 -6.20 -3.91 -11.05
N MET A 51 -5.94 -4.96 -11.84
CA MET A 51 -5.17 -6.13 -11.40
C MET A 51 -3.73 -5.76 -11.05
N LEU A 52 -3.04 -4.98 -11.90
CA LEU A 52 -1.67 -4.55 -11.62
C LEU A 52 -1.59 -3.72 -10.33
N ALA A 53 -2.53 -2.78 -10.14
CA ALA A 53 -2.58 -1.93 -8.94
C ALA A 53 -2.73 -2.74 -7.64
N ASN A 54 -3.70 -3.66 -7.61
CA ASN A 54 -4.08 -4.36 -6.38
C ASN A 54 -3.24 -5.61 -6.12
N ILE A 55 -2.81 -6.34 -7.16
CA ILE A 55 -2.09 -7.62 -7.01
C ILE A 55 -0.58 -7.42 -6.97
N PHE A 56 -0.03 -6.42 -7.66
CA PHE A 56 1.42 -6.23 -7.73
C PHE A 56 1.87 -5.00 -6.93
N PHE A 57 1.36 -3.81 -7.25
CA PHE A 57 1.91 -2.59 -6.66
C PHE A 57 1.58 -2.44 -5.17
N LEU A 58 0.36 -2.78 -4.74
CA LEU A 58 -0.04 -2.71 -3.33
C LEU A 58 0.77 -3.60 -2.39
N PRO A 59 0.93 -4.92 -2.64
CA PRO A 59 1.69 -5.76 -1.72
C PRO A 59 3.18 -5.41 -1.70
N ILE A 60 3.76 -5.02 -2.84
CA ILE A 60 5.16 -4.57 -2.91
C ILE A 60 5.33 -3.27 -2.11
N ALA A 61 4.42 -2.31 -2.28
CA ALA A 61 4.44 -1.06 -1.52
C ALA A 61 4.33 -1.29 -0.01
N ASN A 62 3.43 -2.19 0.42
CA ASN A 62 3.24 -2.53 1.83
C ASN A 62 4.47 -3.24 2.40
N LYS A 63 5.04 -4.21 1.68
CA LYS A 63 6.24 -4.95 2.13
C LYS A 63 7.43 -4.01 2.30
N LEU A 64 7.64 -3.11 1.34
CA LEU A 64 8.72 -2.12 1.38
C LEU A 64 8.52 -1.12 2.53
N LYS A 65 7.27 -0.70 2.79
CA LYS A 65 6.96 0.18 3.91
C LYS A 65 7.30 -0.45 5.26
N ILE A 66 6.95 -1.72 5.45
CA ILE A 66 7.28 -2.46 6.69
C ILE A 66 8.79 -2.50 6.91
N ARG A 67 9.56 -2.89 5.87
CA ARG A 67 11.03 -2.92 5.96
C ARG A 67 11.64 -1.55 6.21
N HIS A 68 11.11 -0.53 5.57
CA HIS A 68 11.54 0.84 5.78
C HIS A 68 11.28 1.31 7.22
N GLU A 69 10.12 0.99 7.79
CA GLU A 69 9.82 1.32 9.19
C GLU A 69 10.75 0.59 10.18
N GLU A 70 11.11 -0.67 9.92
CA GLU A 70 12.09 -1.40 10.73
C GLU A 70 13.47 -0.72 10.69
N GLU A 71 13.96 -0.38 9.50
CA GLU A 71 15.24 0.33 9.35
C GLU A 71 15.24 1.72 9.98
N MET A 72 14.14 2.46 9.83
CA MET A 72 14.00 3.80 10.41
C MET A 72 14.12 3.78 11.93
N VAL A 73 13.54 2.77 12.60
CA VAL A 73 13.65 2.62 14.05
C VAL A 73 15.09 2.30 14.47
N CYS A 74 15.78 1.41 13.75
CA CYS A 74 17.19 1.14 14.02
C CYS A 74 18.04 2.41 13.90
N LYS A 75 17.84 3.20 12.83
CA LYS A 75 18.55 4.48 12.64
C LYS A 75 18.21 5.50 13.71
N LEU A 76 16.95 5.56 14.17
CA LEU A 76 16.50 6.45 15.24
C LEU A 76 17.21 6.11 16.57
N ILE A 77 17.27 4.83 16.94
CA ILE A 77 17.94 4.35 18.16
C ILE A 77 19.42 4.74 18.12
N VAL A 78 20.10 4.52 16.99
CA VAL A 78 21.51 4.89 16.84
C VAL A 78 21.71 6.41 16.93
N ALA A 79 20.88 7.20 16.25
CA ALA A 79 20.98 8.66 16.27
C ALA A 79 20.75 9.25 17.67
N GLU A 80 19.72 8.76 18.38
CA GLU A 80 19.42 9.21 19.74
C GLU A 80 20.49 8.74 20.73
N GLY A 81 21.03 7.53 20.56
CA GLY A 81 22.14 7.02 21.36
C GLY A 81 23.41 7.87 21.22
N VAL A 82 23.80 8.22 19.99
CA VAL A 82 24.97 9.10 19.76
C VAL A 82 24.73 10.50 20.33
N LYS A 83 23.51 11.05 20.19
CA LYS A 83 23.16 12.35 20.76
C LYS A 83 23.21 12.35 22.29
N ALA A 84 22.76 11.27 22.93
CA ALA A 84 22.78 11.13 24.38
C ALA A 84 24.21 10.93 24.94
N ILE A 85 25.10 10.27 24.17
CA ILE A 85 26.52 10.19 24.50
C ILE A 85 27.18 11.57 24.38
N GLN A 86 26.84 12.34 23.34
CA GLN A 86 27.36 13.69 23.15
C GLN A 86 26.91 14.66 24.26
N SER A 87 25.66 14.55 24.72
CA SER A 87 25.15 15.37 25.83
C SER A 87 25.74 14.99 27.18
N GLY A 88 26.51 13.91 27.28
CA GLY A 88 27.11 13.44 28.53
C GLY A 88 26.10 12.89 29.53
N GLU A 89 24.98 12.35 29.05
CA GLU A 89 23.96 11.73 29.90
C GLU A 89 24.51 10.49 30.63
N ASN A 90 24.02 10.23 31.84
CA ASN A 90 24.43 9.05 32.62
C ASN A 90 24.06 7.76 31.84
N PRO A 91 24.97 6.78 31.65
CA PRO A 91 24.72 5.61 30.80
C PRO A 91 23.45 4.82 31.13
N ARG A 92 23.07 4.78 32.41
CA ARG A 92 21.81 4.18 32.87
C ARG A 92 20.56 4.86 32.27
N PHE A 93 20.59 6.18 32.17
CA PHE A 93 19.48 6.95 31.61
C PHE A 93 19.38 6.80 30.10
N ILE A 94 20.52 6.67 29.42
CA ILE A 94 20.58 6.37 27.98
C ILE A 94 19.95 5.00 27.70
N GLU A 95 20.30 3.99 28.50
CA GLU A 95 19.75 2.63 28.37
C GLU A 95 18.22 2.62 28.53
N GLU A 96 17.70 3.28 29.57
CA GLU A 96 16.26 3.35 29.85
C GLU A 96 15.49 4.06 28.72
N LYS A 97 16.05 5.16 28.18
CA LYS A 97 15.48 5.91 27.06
C LYS A 97 15.44 5.08 25.76
N LEU A 98 16.52 4.34 25.47
CA LEU A 98 16.58 3.47 24.29
C LEU A 98 15.63 2.27 24.41
N LEU A 99 15.50 1.67 25.61
CA LEU A 99 14.55 0.60 25.89
C LEU A 99 13.10 1.04 25.68
N LEU A 100 12.75 2.25 26.12
CA LEU A 100 11.41 2.82 25.90
C LEU A 100 11.08 2.98 24.41
N ILE A 101 12.06 3.36 23.58
CA ILE A 101 11.89 3.48 22.11
C ILE A 101 11.63 2.09 21.50
N VAL A 102 12.39 1.07 21.88
CA VAL A 102 12.20 -0.31 21.39
C VAL A 102 10.84 -0.87 21.82
N GLU A 103 10.44 -0.64 23.07
CA GLU A 103 9.17 -1.13 23.61
C GLU A 103 7.96 -0.40 23.05
N SER A 104 8.07 0.91 22.78
CA SER A 104 7.05 1.66 22.05
C SER A 104 6.78 1.05 20.68
N LYS A 105 7.82 0.72 19.91
CA LYS A 105 7.66 0.10 18.59
C LYS A 105 7.10 -1.32 18.67
N LYS A 106 7.53 -2.16 19.63
CA LYS A 106 6.95 -3.50 19.83
C LYS A 106 5.46 -3.45 20.17
N ARG A 107 5.03 -2.44 20.95
CA ARG A 107 3.61 -2.22 21.26
C ARG A 107 2.82 -1.76 20.04
N ASP A 108 3.37 -0.89 19.20
CA ASP A 108 2.74 -0.46 17.96
C ASP A 108 2.54 -1.61 16.97
N THR A 109 3.53 -2.50 16.83
CA THR A 109 3.43 -3.69 15.97
C THR A 109 2.31 -4.63 16.44
N LYS A 110 2.26 -4.94 17.74
CA LYS A 110 1.19 -5.77 18.34
C LYS A 110 -0.19 -5.11 18.25
N GLY A 111 -0.25 -3.78 18.40
CA GLY A 111 -1.48 -3.00 18.27
C GLY A 111 -2.05 -3.01 16.84
N ASN A 112 -1.18 -3.01 15.83
CA ASN A 112 -1.59 -3.12 14.42
C ASN A 112 -2.07 -4.53 14.06
N GLU A 113 -1.44 -5.58 14.58
CA GLU A 113 -1.86 -6.97 14.41
C GLU A 113 -3.24 -7.21 15.04
N ALA A 114 -3.46 -6.73 16.27
CA ALA A 114 -4.75 -6.84 16.96
C ALA A 114 -5.90 -6.06 16.26
N LYS A 115 -5.58 -4.97 15.55
CA LYS A 115 -6.56 -4.20 14.74
C LYS A 115 -6.90 -4.91 13.43
N ALA A 116 -5.94 -5.58 12.79
CA ALA A 116 -6.17 -6.37 11.58
C ALA A 116 -7.07 -7.59 11.86
N ASP A 117 -6.83 -8.29 12.99
CA ASP A 117 -7.61 -9.46 13.41
C ASP A 117 -9.07 -9.09 13.77
N LYS A 118 -9.27 -7.96 14.47
CA LYS A 118 -10.63 -7.45 14.77
C LYS A 118 -11.38 -7.03 13.51
N LYS A 119 -10.70 -6.47 12.50
CA LYS A 119 -11.32 -6.06 11.23
C LYS A 119 -11.72 -7.26 10.37
N ALA A 120 -10.94 -8.34 10.41
CA ALA A 120 -11.28 -9.62 9.76
C ALA A 120 -12.47 -10.30 10.44
N LYS A 121 -12.53 -10.30 11.78
CA LYS A 121 -13.67 -10.87 12.54
C LYS A 121 -14.96 -10.07 12.35
N ASN A 122 -14.92 -8.74 12.41
CA ASN A 122 -16.12 -7.92 12.21
C ASN A 122 -16.72 -8.05 10.79
N LEU A 123 -15.89 -8.29 9.77
CA LEU A 123 -16.36 -8.53 8.40
C LEU A 123 -16.97 -9.93 8.22
N GLN A 124 -16.55 -10.92 9.04
CA GLN A 124 -17.15 -12.25 9.05
C GLN A 124 -18.48 -12.28 9.81
N THR A 125 -18.61 -11.55 10.92
CA THR A 125 -19.87 -11.44 11.66
C THR A 125 -20.95 -10.73 10.83
N GLN A 126 -20.61 -9.66 10.10
CA GLN A 126 -21.56 -8.96 9.21
C GLN A 126 -22.06 -9.77 7.99
N LYS A 127 -21.35 -10.85 7.60
CA LYS A 127 -21.78 -11.74 6.52
C LYS A 127 -22.56 -12.96 7.01
N ALA A 128 -22.61 -13.20 8.32
CA ALA A 128 -23.41 -14.28 8.91
C ALA A 128 -24.84 -13.82 9.26
N ASP A 129 -25.05 -12.51 9.39
CA ASP A 129 -26.35 -11.89 9.75
C ASP A 129 -27.13 -11.34 8.53
N ALA A 130 -26.73 -11.69 7.29
CA ALA A 130 -27.41 -11.36 6.03
C ALA A 130 -27.69 -12.63 5.23
#